data_AF-A0A970BSY6-F1
#
_entry.id   AF-A0A970BSY6-F1
#
_cell.length_a   1.000
_cell.length_b   1.000
_cell.length_c   1.000
_cell.angle_alpha   90.00
_cell.angle_beta   90.00
_cell.angle_gamma   90.00
#
_symmetry.space_group_name_H-M   'P 1'
#
loop_
_entity.id
_entity.type
_entity.pdbx_description
1 polymer ?
#
loop_
_entity_poly.entity_id
_entity_poly.type
_entity_poly.pdbx_seq_one_letter_code
_entity_poly.pdbx_strand_id
1 'polypeptide(L)'
;MPTALVYRLLCIALGYSTSVLANEAPANVFNEQNYQPKGAHNSLPAPRRSTASKPANKPRQSKPGKPIEVRWQWDSHSFSNNQPARKKRSRQTGSRHGHSGLFYYQIHGQQIATAPICNNYSPGSFIYRDCRKAARRYFQQECKAGARVACSAANMTP
;
A
#
# COMPACT_ATOMS: atom_id res chain seq x y z
N MET A 1 82.19 -20.11 -47.58
CA MET A 1 83.22 -19.13 -47.21
C MET A 1 83.92 -18.71 -48.50
N PRO A 2 84.08 -17.41 -48.87
CA PRO A 2 83.83 -16.18 -48.10
C PRO A 2 83.13 -15.01 -48.89
N THR A 3 82.51 -14.09 -48.12
CA THR A 3 82.57 -12.60 -48.14
C THR A 3 82.40 -11.78 -49.44
N ALA A 4 81.34 -10.95 -49.54
CA ALA A 4 81.28 -9.47 -49.36
C ALA A 4 81.66 -8.68 -50.64
N LEU A 5 80.94 -7.65 -51.13
CA LEU A 5 80.69 -6.36 -50.48
C LEU A 5 79.63 -5.51 -51.25
N VAL A 6 78.56 -5.12 -50.55
CA VAL A 6 77.99 -3.77 -50.39
C VAL A 6 77.92 -2.83 -51.61
N TYR A 7 76.71 -2.37 -51.95
CA TYR A 7 76.45 -0.93 -52.13
C TYR A 7 75.04 -0.53 -51.67
N ARG A 8 75.02 0.63 -50.99
CA ARG A 8 73.93 1.21 -50.19
C ARG A 8 72.80 1.75 -51.04
N LEU A 9 71.57 1.61 -50.55
CA LEU A 9 70.48 2.55 -50.82
C LEU A 9 69.71 2.84 -49.54
N LEU A 10 69.54 4.13 -49.31
CA LEU A 10 69.14 4.81 -48.09
C LEU A 10 67.73 5.36 -48.33
N CYS A 11 66.73 4.93 -47.55
CA CYS A 11 65.40 5.53 -47.43
C CYS A 11 64.83 5.10 -46.06
N ILE A 12 65.00 5.90 -45.01
CA ILE A 12 64.03 6.87 -44.49
C ILE A 12 62.76 6.19 -43.94
N ALA A 13 62.70 6.19 -42.60
CA ALA A 13 61.55 6.42 -41.73
C ALA A 13 60.24 5.66 -41.98
N LEU A 14 59.80 4.91 -40.97
CA LEU A 14 58.75 5.33 -40.02
C LEU A 14 58.33 4.11 -39.19
N GLY A 15 58.49 4.21 -37.88
CA GLY A 15 57.86 3.29 -36.95
C GLY A 15 56.35 3.45 -37.03
N TYR A 16 55.63 2.37 -37.30
CA TYR A 16 54.22 2.30 -36.96
C TYR A 16 54.11 1.75 -35.53
N SER A 17 54.41 2.62 -34.56
CA SER A 17 53.77 2.50 -33.26
C SER A 17 52.30 2.78 -33.50
N THR A 18 51.44 1.77 -33.48
CA THR A 18 50.00 1.99 -33.31
C THR A 18 49.79 2.49 -31.88
N SER A 19 50.01 3.79 -31.68
CA SER A 19 49.45 4.49 -30.53
C SER A 19 47.93 4.38 -30.66
N VAL A 20 47.36 3.43 -29.94
CA VAL A 20 45.94 3.47 -29.58
C VAL A 20 45.76 4.82 -28.90
N LEU A 21 45.15 5.78 -29.61
CA LEU A 21 44.66 6.99 -28.98
C LEU A 21 43.69 6.51 -27.89
N ALA A 22 44.13 6.59 -26.64
CA ALA A 22 43.25 6.66 -25.50
C ALA A 22 42.44 7.95 -25.69
N ASN A 23 41.35 7.83 -26.43
CA ASN A 23 40.34 8.84 -26.50
C ASN A 23 39.61 8.75 -25.16
N GLU A 24 40.12 9.45 -24.14
CA GLU A 24 39.43 9.61 -22.87
C GLU A 24 38.14 10.36 -23.14
N ALA A 25 37.08 9.59 -23.40
CA ALA A 25 35.74 10.13 -23.49
C ALA A 25 35.44 10.85 -22.17
N PRO A 26 34.84 12.05 -22.22
CA PRO A 26 34.55 12.79 -21.00
C PRO A 26 33.65 11.95 -20.09
N ALA A 27 33.83 12.07 -18.77
CA ALA A 27 33.20 11.24 -17.74
C ALA A 27 31.64 11.29 -17.71
N ASN A 28 31.04 12.01 -18.65
CA ASN A 28 29.60 12.14 -18.89
C ASN A 28 29.09 11.32 -20.09
N VAL A 29 29.96 10.61 -20.81
CA VAL A 29 29.55 9.69 -21.89
C VAL A 29 29.24 8.33 -21.30
N PHE A 30 27.99 7.90 -21.46
CA PHE A 30 27.55 6.55 -21.11
C PHE A 30 28.04 5.58 -22.19
N ASN A 31 29.08 4.81 -21.88
CA ASN A 31 29.61 3.75 -22.74
C ASN A 31 30.02 2.52 -21.91
N GLU A 32 30.28 1.41 -22.60
CA GLU A 32 30.65 0.13 -21.97
C GLU A 32 31.99 0.19 -21.22
N GLN A 33 32.87 1.15 -21.54
CA GLN A 33 34.13 1.34 -20.83
C GLN A 33 33.98 2.13 -19.51
N ASN A 34 32.94 2.95 -19.37
CA ASN A 34 32.69 3.81 -18.20
C ASN A 34 31.46 3.39 -17.37
N TYR A 35 30.72 2.39 -17.82
CA TYR A 35 29.59 1.84 -17.05
C TYR A 35 29.96 0.53 -16.37
N GLN A 36 30.02 0.55 -15.04
CA GLN A 36 30.04 -0.68 -14.23
C GLN A 36 28.62 -0.95 -13.71
N PRO A 37 27.93 -2.00 -14.20
CA PRO A 37 26.60 -2.34 -13.73
C PRO A 37 26.65 -2.68 -12.24
N LYS A 38 25.87 -1.96 -11.43
CA LYS A 38 25.67 -2.32 -10.02
C LYS A 38 24.74 -3.53 -9.96
N GLY A 39 25.11 -4.54 -9.18
CA GLY A 39 24.27 -5.72 -8.96
C GLY A 39 22.88 -5.36 -8.42
N ALA A 40 21.93 -6.28 -8.55
CA ALA A 40 20.54 -6.05 -8.14
C ALA A 40 20.44 -5.75 -6.63
N HIS A 41 20.32 -4.46 -6.29
CA HIS A 41 20.27 -3.97 -4.91
C HIS A 41 18.96 -4.35 -4.19
N ASN A 42 17.93 -4.78 -4.94
CA ASN A 42 16.64 -5.21 -4.41
C ASN A 42 16.31 -6.64 -4.85
N SER A 43 17.11 -7.60 -4.38
CA SER A 43 16.75 -9.02 -4.51
C SER A 43 15.80 -9.38 -3.37
N LEU A 44 14.54 -9.68 -3.68
CA LEU A 44 13.59 -10.20 -2.69
C LEU A 44 14.06 -11.58 -2.23
N PRO A 45 14.09 -11.87 -0.92
CA PRO A 45 14.43 -13.20 -0.44
C PRO A 45 13.41 -14.23 -0.98
N ALA A 46 13.89 -15.42 -1.35
CA ALA A 46 13.02 -16.50 -1.75
C ALA A 46 12.00 -16.80 -0.63
N PRO A 47 10.71 -17.01 -0.96
CA PRO A 47 9.71 -17.32 0.04
C PRO A 47 10.08 -18.62 0.75
N ARG A 48 10.18 -18.57 2.09
CA ARG A 48 10.47 -19.76 2.90
C ARG A 48 9.32 -20.75 2.73
N ARG A 49 9.62 -21.96 2.25
CA ARG A 49 8.67 -23.08 2.30
C ARG A 49 8.46 -23.48 3.75
N SER A 50 7.29 -23.20 4.30
CA SER A 50 6.90 -23.68 5.62
C SER A 50 6.53 -25.16 5.52
N THR A 51 7.26 -26.02 6.22
CA THR A 51 6.78 -27.36 6.56
C THR A 51 5.78 -27.20 7.71
N ALA A 52 4.53 -26.91 7.38
CA ALA A 52 3.47 -26.75 8.36
C ALA A 52 3.21 -28.09 9.06
N SER A 53 3.74 -28.26 10.28
CA SER A 53 3.29 -29.25 11.23
C SER A 53 1.83 -28.97 11.62
N LYS A 54 1.03 -30.03 11.69
CA LYS A 54 -0.42 -30.03 11.97
C LYS A 54 -0.80 -29.05 13.09
N PRO A 55 -1.86 -28.23 12.93
CA PRO A 55 -2.28 -27.33 13.99
C PRO A 55 -2.84 -28.13 15.18
N ALA A 56 -2.28 -27.89 16.36
CA ALA A 56 -2.84 -28.33 17.64
C ALA A 56 -4.24 -27.73 17.84
N ASN A 57 -5.09 -28.50 18.54
CA ASN A 57 -6.50 -28.23 18.83
C ASN A 57 -6.85 -26.74 18.96
N LYS A 58 -7.67 -26.24 18.03
CA LYS A 58 -8.29 -24.92 18.16
C LYS A 58 -9.25 -24.96 19.36
N PRO A 59 -9.17 -24.02 20.31
CA PRO A 59 -10.16 -23.92 21.38
C PRO A 59 -11.54 -23.75 20.74
N ARG A 60 -12.52 -24.52 21.23
CA ARG A 60 -13.90 -24.54 20.76
C ARG A 60 -14.52 -23.15 20.99
N GLN A 61 -14.49 -22.31 19.97
CA GLN A 61 -15.09 -20.98 20.01
C GLN A 61 -16.59 -21.14 20.32
N SER A 62 -17.07 -20.41 21.32
CA SER A 62 -18.50 -20.31 21.61
C SER A 62 -19.23 -19.90 20.33
N LYS A 63 -20.35 -20.56 20.04
CA LYS A 63 -21.13 -20.29 18.83
C LYS A 63 -21.48 -18.80 18.82
N PRO A 64 -21.09 -18.03 17.77
CA PRO A 64 -21.45 -16.63 17.68
C PRO A 64 -22.97 -16.47 17.74
N GLY A 65 -23.44 -15.43 18.44
CA GLY A 65 -24.84 -15.04 18.38
C GLY A 65 -25.25 -14.67 16.95
N LYS A 66 -26.56 -14.59 16.68
CA LYS A 66 -27.05 -14.14 15.38
C LYS A 66 -26.50 -12.73 15.06
N PRO A 67 -26.06 -12.47 13.81
CA PRO A 67 -25.60 -11.16 13.43
C PRO A 67 -26.74 -10.14 13.50
N ILE A 68 -26.46 -8.99 14.09
CA ILE A 68 -27.37 -7.85 14.18
C ILE A 68 -27.11 -6.96 12.97
N GLU A 69 -28.17 -6.61 12.25
CA GLU A 69 -28.12 -5.71 11.10
C GLU A 69 -28.36 -4.26 11.53
N VAL A 70 -27.53 -3.34 11.04
CA VAL A 70 -27.69 -1.90 11.28
C VAL A 70 -27.63 -1.14 9.95
N ARG A 71 -28.63 -0.29 9.74
CA ARG A 71 -28.66 0.68 8.64
C ARG A 71 -27.84 1.90 9.00
N TRP A 72 -26.98 2.33 8.08
CA TRP A 72 -26.14 3.50 8.25
C TRP A 72 -26.21 4.42 7.04
N GLN A 73 -26.00 5.70 7.31
CA GLN A 73 -25.84 6.72 6.30
C GLN A 73 -24.74 7.68 6.75
N TRP A 74 -23.94 8.13 5.80
CA TRP A 74 -22.85 9.06 6.02
C TRP A 74 -22.90 10.19 5.00
N ASP A 75 -23.15 11.40 5.49
CA ASP A 75 -23.12 12.61 4.67
C ASP A 75 -21.69 13.18 4.69
N SER A 76 -21.00 13.08 3.54
CA SER A 76 -19.61 13.53 3.37
C SER A 76 -19.44 15.05 3.58
N HIS A 77 -20.51 15.83 3.39
CA HIS A 77 -20.51 17.29 3.53
C HIS A 77 -20.68 17.79 4.98
N SER A 78 -20.94 16.91 5.95
CA SER A 78 -21.13 17.33 7.36
C SER A 78 -19.82 17.66 8.10
N PHE A 79 -18.66 17.60 7.43
CA PHE A 79 -17.34 17.90 7.99
C PHE A 79 -16.81 19.30 7.61
N SER A 80 -17.68 20.24 7.25
CA SER A 80 -17.28 21.65 7.21
C SER A 80 -17.03 22.14 8.63
N ASN A 81 -15.76 22.26 9.02
CA ASN A 81 -15.37 22.94 10.26
C ASN A 81 -15.96 24.36 10.28
N ASN A 82 -16.69 24.70 11.34
CA ASN A 82 -17.06 26.06 11.74
C ASN A 82 -17.64 26.99 10.66
N GLN A 83 -18.85 26.71 10.17
CA GLN A 83 -19.74 27.81 9.82
C GLN A 83 -21.09 27.65 10.52
N PRO A 84 -21.56 28.65 11.28
CA PRO A 84 -22.94 28.65 11.78
C PRO A 84 -23.86 28.52 10.57
N ALA A 85 -24.74 27.53 10.64
CA ALA A 85 -25.63 27.14 9.57
C ALA A 85 -26.50 28.32 9.11
N ARG A 86 -26.01 29.08 8.14
CA ARG A 86 -26.85 29.96 7.35
C ARG A 86 -27.75 29.01 6.56
N LYS A 87 -28.99 28.85 7.04
CA LYS A 87 -30.08 28.07 6.42
C LYS A 87 -30.23 28.48 4.95
N LYS A 88 -29.41 27.93 4.07
CA LYS A 88 -29.71 27.91 2.65
C LYS A 88 -30.76 26.82 2.48
N ARG A 89 -32.03 27.26 2.43
CA ARG A 89 -33.15 26.50 1.88
C ARG A 89 -32.83 26.19 0.43
N SER A 90 -31.95 25.22 0.19
CA SER A 90 -31.74 24.72 -1.14
C SER A 90 -32.77 23.64 -1.39
N ARG A 91 -33.79 23.99 -2.16
CA ARG A 91 -34.57 23.02 -2.93
C ARG A 91 -33.60 22.41 -3.95
N GLN A 92 -32.80 21.44 -3.51
CA GLN A 92 -31.87 20.70 -4.35
C GLN A 92 -32.31 19.24 -4.41
N THR A 93 -33.29 19.03 -5.28
CA THR A 93 -33.39 17.86 -6.14
C THR A 93 -32.05 17.68 -6.87
N GLY A 94 -31.30 16.64 -6.53
CA GLY A 94 -30.06 16.30 -7.20
C GLY A 94 -29.00 15.74 -6.25
N SER A 95 -28.97 14.41 -6.14
CA SER A 95 -27.85 13.59 -5.66
C SER A 95 -27.08 14.11 -4.43
N ARG A 96 -27.58 13.78 -3.23
CA ARG A 96 -26.79 13.87 -1.99
C ARG A 96 -25.61 12.90 -2.11
N HIS A 97 -24.38 13.38 -2.18
CA HIS A 97 -23.16 12.56 -2.18
C HIS A 97 -22.88 11.93 -0.79
N GLY A 98 -23.88 11.30 -0.21
CA GLY A 98 -23.76 10.51 1.02
C GLY A 98 -23.74 9.03 0.67
N HIS A 99 -22.85 8.27 1.31
CA HIS A 99 -22.88 6.82 1.23
C HIS A 99 -23.89 6.29 2.25
N SER A 100 -24.59 5.22 1.90
CA SER A 100 -25.47 4.52 2.80
C SER A 100 -25.36 3.02 2.61
N GLY A 101 -25.82 2.27 3.59
CA GLY A 101 -25.94 0.83 3.48
C GLY A 101 -26.14 0.14 4.81
N LEU A 102 -25.61 -1.07 4.90
CA LEU A 102 -25.80 -1.98 6.02
C LEU A 102 -24.44 -2.39 6.57
N PHE A 103 -24.36 -2.56 7.87
CA PHE A 103 -23.28 -3.33 8.49
C PHE A 103 -23.85 -4.32 9.48
N TYR A 104 -23.08 -5.37 9.72
CA TYR A 104 -23.44 -6.45 10.62
C TYR A 104 -22.44 -6.51 11.76
N TYR A 105 -22.91 -6.81 12.96
CA TYR A 105 -22.04 -7.08 14.10
C TYR A 105 -22.58 -8.23 14.95
N GLN A 106 -21.67 -8.85 15.70
CA GLN A 106 -22.00 -9.94 16.60
C GLN A 106 -21.43 -9.66 17.98
N ILE A 107 -22.20 -10.05 19.00
CA ILE A 107 -21.78 -10.01 20.39
C ILE A 107 -21.18 -11.37 20.74
N HIS A 108 -19.94 -11.36 21.19
CA HIS A 108 -19.22 -12.53 21.69
C HIS A 108 -18.99 -12.35 23.19
N GLY A 109 -19.84 -12.97 24.00
CA GLY A 109 -19.83 -12.78 25.45
C GLY A 109 -20.20 -11.34 25.83
N GLN A 110 -19.24 -10.57 26.35
CA GLN A 110 -19.45 -9.18 26.78
C GLN A 110 -18.85 -8.14 25.83
N GLN A 111 -18.39 -8.56 24.65
CA GLN A 111 -17.71 -7.69 23.70
C GLN A 111 -18.31 -7.82 22.31
N ILE A 112 -18.20 -6.74 21.53
CA ILE A 112 -18.56 -6.74 20.11
C ILE A 112 -17.28 -6.98 19.31
N ALA A 113 -17.31 -7.96 18.40
CA ALA A 113 -16.21 -8.17 17.47
C ALA A 113 -16.21 -7.05 16.41
N THR A 114 -15.20 -6.19 16.44
CA THR A 114 -15.08 -5.03 15.53
C THR A 114 -14.40 -5.36 14.19
N ALA A 115 -13.67 -6.48 14.12
CA ALA A 115 -13.00 -6.94 12.91
C ALA A 115 -13.95 -7.26 11.73
N PRO A 116 -15.08 -7.99 11.91
CA PRO A 116 -15.99 -8.29 10.81
C PRO A 116 -16.89 -7.11 10.40
N ILE A 117 -16.84 -5.99 11.10
CA ILE A 117 -17.71 -4.84 10.81
C ILE A 117 -17.32 -4.20 9.48
N CYS A 118 -18.31 -3.99 8.62
CA CYS A 118 -18.17 -3.48 7.25
C CYS A 118 -17.44 -4.43 6.27
N ASN A 119 -17.39 -5.73 6.57
CA ASN A 119 -16.77 -6.74 5.69
C ASN A 119 -17.50 -6.96 4.35
N ASN A 120 -18.73 -6.44 4.22
CA ASN A 120 -19.50 -6.40 2.98
C ASN A 120 -18.99 -5.36 1.97
N TYR A 121 -18.03 -4.52 2.36
CA TYR A 121 -17.40 -3.52 1.49
C TYR A 121 -15.93 -3.82 1.27
N SER A 122 -15.41 -3.49 0.09
CA SER A 122 -14.00 -3.68 -0.25
C SER A 122 -13.09 -2.88 0.69
N PRO A 123 -12.09 -3.50 1.35
CA PRO A 123 -11.13 -2.78 2.19
C PRO A 123 -10.46 -1.63 1.43
N GLY A 124 -10.38 -0.45 2.06
CA GLY A 124 -9.78 0.75 1.45
C GLY A 124 -10.72 1.57 0.55
N SER A 125 -11.92 1.07 0.22
CA SER A 125 -12.92 1.86 -0.49
C SER A 125 -13.44 3.02 0.37
N PHE A 126 -13.90 4.11 -0.27
CA PHE A 126 -14.51 5.23 0.44
C PHE A 126 -15.76 4.79 1.22
N ILE A 127 -16.57 3.89 0.66
CA ILE A 127 -17.74 3.33 1.34
C ILE A 127 -17.36 2.49 2.56
N TYR A 128 -16.28 1.71 2.50
CA TYR A 128 -15.76 0.98 3.66
C TYR A 128 -15.35 1.95 4.78
N ARG A 129 -14.58 2.99 4.45
CA ARG A 129 -14.14 4.01 5.40
C ARG A 129 -15.32 4.74 6.03
N ASP A 130 -16.33 5.11 5.25
CA ASP A 130 -17.52 5.79 5.76
C ASP A 130 -18.42 4.86 6.59
N CYS A 131 -18.55 3.59 6.19
CA CYS A 131 -19.22 2.56 6.99
C CYS A 131 -18.57 2.43 8.37
N ARG A 132 -17.24 2.33 8.43
CA ARG A 132 -16.48 2.20 9.68
C ARG A 132 -16.63 3.43 10.57
N LYS A 133 -16.63 4.64 10.00
CA LYS A 133 -16.94 5.89 10.74
C LYS A 133 -18.37 5.88 11.27
N ALA A 134 -19.34 5.46 10.46
CA ALA A 134 -20.74 5.40 10.86
C ALA A 134 -20.95 4.38 11.97
N ALA A 135 -20.38 3.18 11.85
CA ALA A 135 -20.41 2.14 12.87
C ALA A 135 -19.80 2.62 14.20
N ARG A 136 -18.65 3.31 14.16
CA ARG A 136 -18.06 3.91 15.36
C ARG A 136 -19.02 4.89 16.04
N ARG A 137 -19.66 5.78 15.27
CA ARG A 137 -20.65 6.73 15.82
C ARG A 137 -21.85 6.00 16.44
N TYR A 138 -22.33 4.96 15.78
CA TYR A 138 -23.42 4.12 16.27
C TYR A 138 -23.06 3.50 17.64
N PHE A 139 -21.90 2.84 17.75
CA PHE A 139 -21.50 2.24 19.03
C PHE A 139 -21.21 3.27 20.12
N GLN A 140 -20.74 4.47 19.77
CA GLN A 140 -20.62 5.58 20.71
C GLN A 140 -21.98 6.02 21.26
N GLN A 141 -23.01 6.07 20.42
CA GLN A 141 -24.38 6.41 20.82
C GLN A 141 -24.96 5.32 21.72
N GLU A 142 -24.85 4.04 21.32
CA GLU A 142 -25.30 2.90 22.12
C GLU A 142 -24.60 2.84 23.48
N CYS A 143 -23.28 3.09 23.51
CA CYS A 143 -22.54 3.16 24.77
C CYS A 143 -23.06 4.28 25.68
N LYS A 144 -23.32 5.47 25.12
CA LYS A 144 -23.93 6.59 25.86
C LYS A 144 -25.35 6.29 26.33
N ALA A 145 -26.10 5.49 25.58
CA ALA A 145 -27.45 5.04 25.94
C ALA A 145 -27.45 3.95 27.04
N GLY A 146 -26.29 3.44 27.45
CA GLY A 146 -26.14 2.48 28.54
C GLY A 146 -25.78 1.07 28.12
N ALA A 147 -25.63 0.80 26.81
CA ALA A 147 -25.19 -0.51 26.33
C ALA A 147 -23.68 -0.71 26.58
N ARG A 148 -23.32 -1.26 27.74
CA ARG A 148 -21.91 -1.51 28.14
C ARG A 148 -21.13 -2.32 27.10
N VAL A 149 -21.77 -3.29 26.44
CA VAL A 149 -21.13 -4.13 25.41
C VAL A 149 -20.68 -3.29 24.20
N ALA A 150 -21.41 -2.24 23.85
CA ALA A 150 -21.09 -1.35 22.73
C ALA A 150 -19.90 -0.42 23.01
N CYS A 151 -19.61 -0.15 24.29
CA CYS A 151 -18.48 0.69 24.68
C CYS A 151 -17.13 0.11 24.22
N SER A 152 -17.01 -1.22 24.17
CA SER A 152 -15.81 -1.88 23.61
C SER A 152 -15.59 -1.56 22.14
N ALA A 153 -16.68 -1.39 21.36
CA ALA A 153 -16.64 -1.06 19.94
C ALA A 153 -16.62 0.45 19.64
N ALA A 154 -16.99 1.30 20.61
CA ALA A 154 -17.05 2.76 20.45
C ALA A 154 -15.69 3.41 20.09
N ASN A 155 -14.59 2.72 20.39
CA ASN A 155 -13.21 3.15 20.12
C ASN A 155 -12.57 2.43 18.93
N MET A 156 -13.35 1.74 18.08
CA MET A 156 -12.82 1.07 16.89
C MET A 156 -12.18 2.04 15.89
N THR A 157 -11.16 1.57 15.18
CA THR A 157 -10.50 2.34 14.10
C THR A 157 -11.43 2.47 12.89
N PRO A 158 -11.72 3.70 12.43
CA PRO A 158 -12.48 3.94 11.21
C PRO A 158 -11.69 3.56 9.94
#